data_AF-A0A9D9CSJ5-F1
#
_entry.id   AF-A0A9D9CSJ5-F1
#
_cell.length_a   1.000
_cell.length_b   1.000
_cell.length_c   1.000
_cell.angle_alpha   90.00
_cell.angle_beta   90.00
_cell.angle_gamma   90.00
#
_symmetry.space_group_name_H-M   'P 1'
#
loop_
_entity.id
_entity.type
_entity.pdbx_description
1 polymer ?
#
loop_
_entity_poly.entity_id
_entity_poly.type
_entity_poly.pdbx_seq_one_letter_code
_entity_poly.pdbx_strand_id
1 'polypeptide(L)'
;MEKVTLSEFRMESSTKATIVFNFSVENYAQYPVALVSTEATIKKDLDLFATVLLKDEVSVQPATKESVKVPVEVTLCDPMSLLSMGLNMRNWDINDFVVTGKIVLRGKNGAKVTHKIKDMPLGTLLNRIEK
;
A
#
# COMPACT_ATOMS: atom_id res chain seq x y z
N MET A 1 -8.27 -16.60 8.11
CA MET A 1 -8.71 -15.21 7.87
C MET A 1 -7.59 -14.31 8.33
N GLU A 2 -6.71 -13.93 7.42
CA GLU A 2 -5.70 -12.91 7.69
C GLU A 2 -6.38 -11.55 7.48
N LYS A 3 -6.63 -10.85 8.58
CA LYS A 3 -7.37 -9.60 8.58
C LYS A 3 -6.38 -8.44 8.47
N VAL A 4 -6.55 -7.60 7.46
CA VAL A 4 -5.82 -6.33 7.37
C VAL A 4 -6.65 -5.25 8.03
N THR A 5 -6.06 -4.54 8.98
CA THR A 5 -6.73 -3.44 9.68
C THR A 5 -5.98 -2.15 9.51
N LEU A 6 -6.72 -1.06 9.24
CA LEU A 6 -6.19 0.28 9.42
C LEU A 6 -5.92 0.48 10.91
N SER A 7 -4.65 0.70 11.25
CA SER A 7 -4.24 0.91 12.64
C SER A 7 -4.04 2.38 12.97
N GLU A 8 -3.53 3.16 12.02
CA GLU A 8 -3.31 4.58 12.22
C GLU A 8 -3.49 5.33 10.89
N PHE A 9 -4.05 6.52 10.99
CA PHE A 9 -4.09 7.50 9.92
C PHE A 9 -3.63 8.85 10.49
N ARG A 10 -2.63 9.46 9.84
CA ARG A 10 -2.08 10.75 10.24
C ARG A 10 -1.89 11.63 9.02
N MET A 11 -2.61 12.76 8.95
CA MET A 11 -2.30 13.78 7.96
C MET A 11 -1.06 14.56 8.38
N GLU A 12 -0.11 14.70 7.45
CA GLU A 12 1.09 15.52 7.62
C GLU A 12 0.89 16.91 6.95
N SER A 13 0.11 16.96 5.87
CA SER A 13 -0.30 18.18 5.18
C SER A 13 -1.62 17.98 4.44
N SER A 14 -2.10 18.99 3.71
CA SER A 14 -3.29 18.88 2.85
C SER A 14 -3.16 17.87 1.70
N THR A 15 -1.92 17.48 1.34
CA THR A 15 -1.64 16.56 0.23
C THR A 15 -0.90 15.30 0.67
N LYS A 16 -0.53 15.16 1.95
CA LYS A 16 0.31 14.07 2.42
C LYS A 16 -0.21 13.46 3.71
N ALA A 17 -0.29 12.14 3.75
CA ALA A 17 -0.71 11.38 4.91
C ALA A 17 0.15 10.12 5.11
N THR A 18 0.37 9.77 6.37
CA THR A 18 0.89 8.45 6.77
C THR A 18 -0.28 7.54 7.12
N ILE A 19 -0.30 6.34 6.55
CA ILE A 19 -1.26 5.29 6.85
C ILE A 19 -0.50 4.09 7.39
N VAL A 20 -0.85 3.60 8.57
CA VAL A 20 -0.27 2.39 9.14
C VAL A 20 -1.28 1.26 9.04
N PHE A 21 -0.95 0.29 8.19
CA PHE A 21 -1.69 -0.95 8.08
C PHE A 21 -1.13 -1.98 9.06
N ASN A 22 -1.99 -2.79 9.64
CA ASN A 22 -1.58 -3.93 10.43
C ASN A 22 -2.00 -5.21 9.72
N PHE A 23 -1.00 -6.03 9.41
CA PHE A 23 -1.13 -7.28 8.69
C PHE A 23 -0.83 -8.45 9.64
N SER A 24 -1.67 -9.49 9.63
CA SER A 24 -1.26 -10.79 10.15
C SER A 24 -0.38 -11.46 9.12
N VAL A 25 0.89 -11.70 9.44
CA VAL A 25 1.85 -12.32 8.53
C VAL A 25 2.38 -13.60 9.16
N GLU A 26 2.41 -14.67 8.37
CA GLU A 26 3.05 -15.93 8.74
C GLU A 26 4.28 -16.15 7.87
N ASN A 27 5.46 -16.16 8.49
CA ASN A 27 6.71 -16.41 7.80
C ASN A 27 7.10 -17.89 7.93
N TYR A 28 6.77 -18.67 6.91
CA TYR A 28 7.16 -20.09 6.84
C TYR A 28 8.65 -20.32 6.55
N ALA A 29 9.42 -19.27 6.24
CA ALA A 29 10.83 -19.40 5.96
C ALA A 29 11.66 -19.56 7.24
N GLN A 30 12.82 -20.21 7.10
CA GLN A 30 13.83 -20.36 8.16
C GLN A 30 14.76 -19.13 8.25
N TYR A 31 14.35 -17.98 7.69
CA TYR A 31 15.11 -16.73 7.69
C TYR A 31 14.17 -15.52 7.74
N PRO A 32 14.65 -14.34 8.18
CA PRO A 32 13.84 -13.14 8.20
C PRO A 32 13.44 -12.71 6.79
N VAL A 33 12.19 -12.28 6.62
CA VAL A 33 11.70 -11.71 5.36
C VAL A 33 11.39 -10.25 5.60
N ALA A 34 11.98 -9.37 4.78
CA ALA A 34 11.79 -7.93 4.89
C ALA A 34 11.02 -7.36 3.70
N LEU A 35 10.01 -6.54 3.96
CA LEU A 35 9.42 -5.62 3.01
C LEU A 35 10.30 -4.38 2.92
N VAL A 36 11.03 -4.26 1.81
CA VAL A 36 12.08 -3.25 1.61
C VAL A 36 11.56 -2.00 0.93
N SER A 37 10.64 -2.18 -0.03
CA SER A 37 10.08 -1.07 -0.79
C SER A 37 8.67 -1.41 -1.22
N THR A 38 7.82 -0.40 -1.16
CA THR A 38 6.52 -0.36 -1.83
C THR A 38 6.51 0.96 -2.57
N GLU A 39 6.30 0.91 -3.87
CA GLU A 39 6.16 2.08 -4.73
C GLU A 39 4.93 1.85 -5.60
N ALA A 40 3.90 2.67 -5.44
CA ALA A 40 2.70 2.59 -6.25
C ALA A 40 2.19 3.98 -6.64
N THR A 41 1.44 4.01 -7.73
CA THR A 41 0.66 5.13 -8.20
C THR A 41 -0.81 4.71 -8.23
N ILE A 42 -1.67 5.59 -7.76
CA ILE A 42 -3.12 5.48 -7.89
C ILE A 42 -3.52 6.44 -8.99
N LYS A 43 -4.31 5.97 -9.95
CA LYS A 43 -4.90 6.78 -11.01
C LYS A 43 -6.41 6.78 -10.88
N LYS A 44 -7.04 7.87 -11.28
CA LYS A 44 -8.49 7.98 -11.49
C LYS A 44 -8.70 8.51 -12.90
N ASP A 45 -9.53 7.84 -13.71
CA ASP A 45 -9.80 8.26 -15.09
C ASP A 45 -8.53 8.53 -15.94
N LEU A 46 -7.48 7.73 -15.73
CA LEU A 46 -6.12 7.83 -16.33
C LEU A 46 -5.19 8.90 -15.75
N ASP A 47 -5.71 9.87 -15.00
CA ASP A 47 -4.93 10.91 -14.34
C ASP A 47 -4.26 10.39 -13.06
N LEU A 48 -3.04 10.85 -12.81
CA LEU A 48 -2.29 10.50 -11.60
C LEU A 48 -2.93 11.18 -10.37
N PHE A 49 -3.53 10.37 -9.51
CA PHE A 49 -4.23 10.83 -8.32
C PHE A 49 -3.29 10.92 -7.11
N ALA A 50 -2.54 9.85 -6.85
CA ALA A 50 -1.64 9.77 -5.70
C ALA A 50 -0.45 8.85 -5.95
N THR A 51 0.62 9.05 -5.19
CA THR A 51 1.73 8.11 -5.02
C THR A 51 1.71 7.51 -3.63
N VAL A 52 2.12 6.24 -3.53
CA VAL A 52 2.26 5.49 -2.28
C VAL A 52 3.70 5.00 -2.16
N LEU A 53 4.33 5.27 -1.02
CA LEU A 53 5.69 4.85 -0.70
C LEU A 53 5.72 4.15 0.67
N LEU A 54 6.55 3.11 0.80
CA LEU A 54 6.89 2.56 2.11
C LEU A 54 7.75 3.58 2.88
N LYS A 55 7.40 3.88 4.13
CA LYS A 55 8.21 4.80 4.95
C LYS A 55 9.47 4.13 5.48
N ASP A 56 9.32 2.93 6.01
CA ASP A 56 10.39 2.20 6.69
C ASP A 56 10.39 0.73 6.28
N GLU A 57 11.57 0.11 6.18
CA GLU A 57 11.71 -1.33 5.95
C GLU A 57 11.09 -2.10 7.13
N VAL A 58 10.30 -3.12 6.83
CA VAL A 58 9.59 -3.91 7.84
C VAL A 58 10.00 -5.37 7.71
N SER A 59 10.47 -6.00 8.79
CA SER A 59 10.93 -7.39 8.77
C SER A 59 10.08 -8.28 9.67
N VAL A 60 9.86 -9.51 9.22
CA VAL A 60 9.17 -10.58 9.94
C VAL A 60 10.19 -11.66 10.28
N GLN A 61 10.19 -12.14 11.52
CA GLN A 61 11.16 -13.13 11.98
C GLN A 61 10.88 -14.53 11.38
N PRO A 62 11.87 -15.45 11.37
CA PRO A 62 11.69 -16.80 10.86
C PRO A 62 10.66 -17.60 11.66
N ALA A 63 9.87 -18.44 10.99
CA ALA A 63 8.93 -19.39 11.61
C ALA A 63 7.97 -18.75 12.63
N THR A 64 7.67 -17.45 12.47
CA THR A 64 6.73 -16.72 13.31
C THR A 64 5.41 -16.47 12.59
N LYS A 65 4.36 -16.38 13.40
CA LYS A 65 3.10 -15.75 13.03
C LYS A 65 2.95 -14.52 13.89
N GLU A 66 2.99 -13.34 13.28
CA GLU A 66 2.96 -12.09 14.02
C GLU A 66 2.12 -11.01 13.31
N SER A 67 1.74 -10.00 14.08
CA SER A 67 1.02 -8.84 13.59
C SER A 67 2.03 -7.74 13.29
N VAL A 68 2.08 -7.30 12.05
CA VAL A 68 3.12 -6.42 11.52
C VAL A 68 2.53 -5.09 11.10
N LYS A 69 3.08 -3.99 11.63
CA LYS A 69 2.71 -2.64 11.23
C LYS A 69 3.53 -2.20 10.02
N VAL A 70 2.84 -1.86 8.94
CA VAL A 70 3.43 -1.38 7.70
C VAL A 70 3.02 0.08 7.48
N PRO A 71 3.94 1.03 7.74
CA PRO A 71 3.68 2.44 7.50
C PRO A 71 3.91 2.78 6.02
N VAL A 72 2.88 3.28 5.36
CA VAL A 72 3.00 3.85 4.02
C VAL A 72 2.69 5.35 4.05
N GLU A 73 3.38 6.08 3.20
CA GLU A 73 3.12 7.46 2.90
C GLU A 73 2.29 7.54 1.63
N VAL A 74 1.20 8.31 1.67
CA VAL A 74 0.38 8.64 0.51
C VAL A 74 0.51 10.12 0.25
N THR A 75 0.88 10.48 -0.98
CA THR A 75 0.98 11.87 -1.44
C THR A 75 0.05 12.08 -2.64
N LEU A 76 -0.86 13.05 -2.53
CA LEU A 76 -1.75 13.49 -3.60
C LEU A 76 -0.94 14.33 -4.61
N CYS A 77 -1.05 13.99 -5.89
CA CYS A 77 -0.17 14.55 -6.91
C CYS A 77 -0.59 15.93 -7.41
N ASP A 78 -1.89 16.23 -7.50
CA ASP A 78 -2.35 17.56 -7.88
C ASP A 78 -3.64 17.95 -7.13
N PRO A 79 -3.56 18.81 -6.11
CA PRO A 79 -4.73 19.29 -5.40
C PRO A 79 -5.68 20.10 -6.29
N MET A 80 -5.21 20.75 -7.36
CA MET A 80 -6.09 21.46 -8.31
C MET A 80 -6.88 20.50 -9.18
N SER A 81 -6.26 19.41 -9.62
CA SER A 81 -6.96 18.33 -10.33
C SER A 81 -8.00 17.65 -9.42
N LEU A 82 -7.74 17.52 -8.12
CA LEU A 82 -8.75 17.03 -7.17
C LEU A 82 -9.95 17.97 -7.04
N LEU A 83 -9.71 19.28 -7.05
CA LEU A 83 -10.77 20.29 -7.04
C LEU A 83 -11.57 20.28 -8.34
N SER A 84 -10.93 20.08 -9.50
CA SER A 84 -11.58 20.02 -10.81
C SER A 84 -12.31 18.70 -11.07
N MET A 85 -11.88 17.59 -10.44
CA MET A 85 -12.58 16.30 -10.40
C MET A 85 -13.91 16.35 -9.61
N GLY A 86 -14.24 17.50 -9.03
CA GLY A 86 -15.48 17.75 -8.29
C GLY A 86 -15.30 17.45 -6.80
N LEU A 87 -15.56 18.46 -5.97
CA LEU A 87 -15.48 18.42 -4.49
C LEU A 87 -16.38 17.37 -3.81
N ASN A 88 -17.25 16.67 -4.56
CA ASN A 88 -18.12 15.62 -4.03
C ASN A 88 -17.42 14.26 -4.00
N MET A 89 -16.32 14.17 -3.24
CA MET A 89 -15.57 12.94 -3.01
C MET A 89 -16.42 11.80 -2.43
N ARG A 90 -17.59 12.11 -1.83
CA ARG A 90 -18.56 11.13 -1.33
C ARG A 90 -19.19 10.24 -2.42
N ASN A 91 -19.17 10.69 -3.67
CA ASN A 91 -19.78 9.96 -4.79
C ASN A 91 -18.76 9.18 -5.62
N TRP A 92 -17.48 9.19 -5.23
CA TRP A 92 -16.45 8.47 -5.97
C TRP A 92 -16.53 6.98 -5.68
N ASP A 93 -16.56 6.16 -6.73
CA ASP A 93 -16.53 4.72 -6.60
C ASP A 93 -15.09 4.25 -6.48
N ILE A 94 -14.84 3.29 -5.59
CA ILE A 94 -13.50 2.73 -5.39
C ILE A 94 -12.97 2.01 -6.64
N ASN A 95 -13.86 1.58 -7.53
CA ASN A 95 -13.53 0.92 -8.79
C ASN A 95 -13.08 1.90 -9.89
N ASP A 96 -13.31 3.21 -9.71
CA ASP A 96 -12.79 4.25 -10.60
C ASP A 96 -11.27 4.44 -10.44
N PHE A 97 -10.72 3.89 -9.35
CA PHE A 97 -9.30 3.98 -9.02
C PHE A 97 -8.55 2.74 -9.48
N VAL A 98 -7.40 2.97 -10.11
CA VAL A 98 -6.50 1.94 -10.62
C VAL A 98 -5.13 2.08 -9.97
N VAL A 99 -4.60 0.98 -9.44
CA VAL A 99 -3.29 0.92 -8.79
C VAL A 99 -2.29 0.24 -9.71
N THR A 100 -1.15 0.90 -9.89
CA THR A 100 0.04 0.33 -10.54
C THR A 100 1.22 0.54 -9.63
N GLY A 101 2.03 -0.50 -9.41
CA GLY A 101 3.13 -0.40 -8.47
C GLY A 101 4.01 -1.65 -8.42
N LYS A 102 4.95 -1.63 -7.48
CA LYS A 102 5.84 -2.74 -7.19
C LYS A 102 6.07 -2.83 -5.68
N ILE A 103 6.25 -4.06 -5.22
CA ILE A 103 6.58 -4.42 -3.86
C ILE A 103 7.89 -5.21 -3.93
N VAL A 104 8.87 -4.84 -3.12
CA VAL A 104 10.17 -5.50 -3.05
C VAL A 104 10.32 -6.16 -1.70
N LEU A 105 10.42 -7.49 -1.72
CA LEU A 105 10.73 -8.33 -0.57
C LEU A 105 12.20 -8.72 -0.60
N ARG A 106 12.81 -8.88 0.57
CA ARG A 106 14.16 -9.42 0.73
C ARG A 106 14.10 -10.66 1.62
N GLY A 107 14.73 -11.73 1.15
CA GLY A 107 14.82 -13.00 1.86
C GLY A 107 16.27 -13.44 2.09
N LYS A 108 16.49 -14.76 2.03
CA LYS A 108 17.78 -15.40 2.31
C LYS A 108 18.94 -14.74 1.56
N ASN A 109 20.05 -14.51 2.27
CA ASN A 109 21.30 -13.96 1.72
C ASN A 109 21.13 -12.61 1.00
N GLY A 110 20.11 -11.82 1.33
CA GLY A 110 19.85 -10.52 0.70
C GLY A 110 19.20 -10.59 -0.67
N ALA A 111 18.78 -11.77 -1.12
CA ALA A 111 18.06 -11.94 -2.39
C ALA A 111 16.76 -11.12 -2.37
N LYS A 112 16.52 -10.34 -3.43
CA LYS A 112 15.33 -9.50 -3.58
C LYS A 112 14.35 -10.12 -4.56
N VAL A 113 13.08 -10.17 -4.17
CA VAL A 113 11.96 -10.58 -5.01
C VAL A 113 11.05 -9.38 -5.21
N THR A 114 10.73 -9.08 -6.47
CA THR A 114 9.86 -7.95 -6.81
C THR A 114 8.53 -8.46 -7.33
N HIS A 115 7.44 -8.09 -6.66
CA HIS A 115 6.08 -8.31 -7.13
C HIS A 115 5.56 -7.04 -7.80
N LYS A 116 5.10 -7.15 -9.05
CA LYS A 116 4.54 -6.02 -9.80
C LYS A 116 3.02 -6.09 -9.80
N ILE A 117 2.39 -4.94 -9.59
CA ILE A 117 0.96 -4.71 -9.72
C ILE A 117 0.79 -3.82 -10.95
N LYS A 118 0.03 -4.27 -11.94
CA LYS A 118 -0.19 -3.50 -13.18
C LYS A 118 -1.68 -3.27 -13.36
N ASP A 119 -2.04 -2.00 -13.37
CA ASP A 119 -3.36 -1.48 -13.71
C ASP A 119 -4.51 -2.26 -13.04
N MET A 120 -4.38 -2.49 -11.73
CA MET A 120 -5.34 -3.25 -10.95
C MET A 120 -6.39 -2.32 -10.32
N PRO A 121 -7.69 -2.55 -10.52
CA PRO A 121 -8.73 -1.80 -9.82
C PRO A 121 -8.54 -1.89 -8.31
N LEU A 122 -8.64 -0.75 -7.61
CA LEU A 122 -8.36 -0.67 -6.17
C LEU A 122 -9.29 -1.59 -5.38
N GLY A 123 -10.58 -1.68 -5.75
CA GLY A 123 -11.52 -2.64 -5.15
C GLY A 123 -11.05 -4.10 -5.27
N THR A 124 -10.44 -4.48 -6.40
CA THR A 124 -9.88 -5.82 -6.59
C THR A 124 -8.65 -6.05 -5.71
N LEU A 125 -7.79 -5.04 -5.57
CA LEU A 125 -6.62 -5.12 -4.71
C LEU A 125 -7.02 -5.33 -3.24
N LEU A 126 -8.00 -4.57 -2.74
CA LEU A 126 -8.49 -4.70 -1.36
C LEU A 126 -9.10 -6.09 -1.11
N ASN A 127 -9.90 -6.59 -2.03
CA ASN A 127 -10.48 -7.94 -1.93
C ASN A 127 -9.42 -9.06 -1.91
N ARG A 128 -8.25 -8.86 -2.50
CA ARG A 128 -7.13 -9.82 -2.42
C ARG A 128 -6.43 -9.78 -1.07
N ILE A 129 -6.45 -8.63 -0.41
CA ILE A 129 -5.77 -8.41 0.85
C ILE A 129 -6.65 -8.87 2.04
N GLU A 130 -7.98 -8.87 1.90
CA GLU A 130 -8.92 -9.31 2.93
C GLU A 130 -9.19 -10.83 2.96
N LYS A 131 -8.79 -11.57 1.92
CA LYS A 131 -8.98 -13.03 1.82
C LYS A 131 -7.81 -13.79 2.42
#